data_AF-A0ABD5DEQ6-F1
#
_entry.id   AF-A0ABD5DEQ6-F1
#
_cell.length_a   1.000
_cell.length_b   1.000
_cell.length_c   1.000
_cell.angle_alpha   90.00
_cell.angle_beta   90.00
_cell.angle_gamma   90.00
#
_symmetry.space_group_name_H-M   'P 1'
#
loop_
_entity.id
_entity.type
_entity.pdbx_description
1 polymer ?
#
loop_
_entity_poly.entity_id
_entity_poly.type
_entity_poly.pdbx_seq_one_letter_code
_entity_poly.pdbx_strand_id
1 'polypeptide(L)'
;TLPMTTALEMLIADGKAPRVSAATVARVMKQNMCHPKQLATPSAHTQQKSLHPNHVWQVDASVCVLFYLPKGGMQVMDEKKFYKNKPANVKKIENDRVIRYVMTDHYSGSIYVEYVYGSESSENLIEIFLNAIQRRSAQE
;
A
#
# COMPACT_ATOMS: atom_id res chain seq x y z
N THR A 1 7.86 9.90 -32.04
CA THR A 1 7.00 8.78 -32.49
C THR A 1 6.14 9.26 -33.65
N LEU A 2 5.93 8.42 -34.68
CA LEU A 2 5.09 8.74 -35.84
C LEU A 2 3.64 9.01 -35.38
N PRO A 3 2.96 10.07 -35.89
CA PRO A 3 1.55 10.30 -35.59
C PRO A 3 0.69 9.10 -36.00
N MET A 4 -0.28 8.75 -35.15
CA MET A 4 -1.18 7.60 -35.36
C MET A 4 -1.97 7.69 -36.67
N THR A 5 -2.30 8.89 -37.13
CA THR A 5 -2.97 9.15 -38.41
C THR A 5 -2.11 8.72 -39.58
N THR A 6 -0.85 9.18 -39.61
CA THR A 6 0.12 8.84 -40.66
C THR A 6 0.44 7.34 -40.65
N ALA A 7 0.61 6.74 -39.48
CA ALA A 7 0.83 5.30 -39.34
C ALA A 7 -0.35 4.49 -39.91
N LEU A 8 -1.58 4.93 -39.65
CA LEU A 8 -2.79 4.27 -40.13
C LEU A 8 -2.95 4.41 -41.65
N GLU A 9 -2.68 5.59 -42.21
CA GLU A 9 -2.72 5.82 -43.67
C GLU A 9 -1.75 4.90 -44.42
N MET A 10 -0.53 4.75 -43.91
CA MET A 10 0.46 3.83 -44.48
C MET A 10 -0.03 2.38 -44.43
N LEU A 11 -0.57 1.93 -43.30
CA LEU A 11 -1.07 0.56 -43.14
C LEU A 11 -2.31 0.28 -44.00
N ILE A 12 -3.16 1.27 -44.23
CA ILE A 12 -4.30 1.16 -45.15
C ILE A 12 -3.81 1.04 -46.60
N ALA A 13 -2.81 1.83 -47.00
CA ALA A 13 -2.21 1.75 -48.34
C ALA A 13 -1.56 0.38 -48.60
N ASP A 14 -0.96 -0.21 -47.56
CA ASP A 14 -0.32 -1.53 -47.59
C ASP A 14 -1.33 -2.70 -47.45
N GLY A 15 -2.63 -2.41 -47.30
CA GLY A 15 -3.69 -3.41 -47.12
C GLY A 15 -3.66 -4.15 -45.77
N LYS A 16 -2.87 -3.67 -44.80
CA LYS A 16 -2.63 -4.29 -43.49
C LYS A 16 -3.55 -3.77 -42.37
N ALA A 17 -4.34 -2.73 -42.64
CA ALA A 17 -5.29 -2.17 -41.68
C ALA A 17 -6.67 -1.92 -42.30
N PRO A 18 -7.75 -2.05 -41.52
CA PRO A 18 -9.09 -1.68 -41.96
C PRO A 18 -9.22 -0.17 -42.13
N ARG A 19 -10.08 0.27 -43.06
CA ARG A 19 -10.42 1.70 -43.24
C ARG A 19 -11.33 2.18 -42.11
N VAL A 20 -10.72 2.62 -41.02
CA VAL A 20 -11.41 3.20 -39.86
C VAL A 20 -10.72 4.50 -39.43
N SER A 21 -11.37 5.29 -38.57
CA SER A 21 -10.76 6.52 -38.05
C SER A 21 -9.62 6.21 -37.08
N ALA A 22 -8.60 7.09 -37.04
CA ALA A 22 -7.50 6.98 -36.08
C ALA A 22 -7.99 6.95 -34.60
N ALA A 23 -9.11 7.63 -34.31
CA ALA A 23 -9.75 7.59 -32.99
C ALA A 23 -10.25 6.18 -32.63
N THR A 24 -10.80 5.44 -33.60
CA THR A 24 -11.26 4.07 -33.40
C THR A 24 -10.10 3.13 -33.11
N VAL A 25 -9.02 3.24 -33.89
CA VAL A 25 -7.79 2.46 -33.67
C VAL A 25 -7.18 2.78 -32.31
N ALA A 26 -7.06 4.06 -31.95
CA ALA A 26 -6.54 4.47 -30.65
C ALA A 26 -7.36 3.91 -29.47
N ARG A 27 -8.70 3.87 -29.60
CA ARG A 27 -9.58 3.26 -28.58
C ARG A 27 -9.31 1.76 -28.42
N VAL A 28 -9.23 1.02 -29.54
CA VAL A 28 -8.93 -0.43 -29.51
C VAL A 28 -7.54 -0.70 -28.95
N MET A 29 -6.55 0.11 -29.32
CA MET A 29 -5.20 -0.02 -28.76
C MET A 29 -5.17 0.22 -27.24
N LYS A 30 -5.98 1.15 -26.72
CA LYS A 30 -6.11 1.36 -25.27
C LYS A 30 -6.71 0.15 -24.56
N GLN A 31 -7.76 -0.45 -25.14
CA GLN A 31 -8.40 -1.65 -24.60
C GLN A 31 -7.46 -2.85 -24.56
N ASN A 32 -6.58 -2.97 -25.56
CA ASN A 32 -5.57 -4.02 -25.64
C ASN A 32 -4.22 -3.63 -25.01
N MET A 33 -4.17 -2.54 -24.24
CA MET A 33 -2.99 -2.09 -23.50
C MET A 33 -1.73 -1.82 -24.36
N CYS A 34 -1.91 -1.57 -25.67
CA CYS A 34 -0.82 -1.35 -26.62
C CYS A 34 -0.80 0.08 -27.18
N HIS A 35 -1.56 1.00 -26.60
CA HIS A 35 -1.57 2.39 -27.04
C HIS A 35 -0.19 3.05 -26.80
N PRO A 36 0.34 3.89 -27.72
CA PRO A 36 1.68 4.48 -27.58
C PRO A 36 1.91 5.20 -26.24
N LYS A 37 0.90 5.92 -25.72
CA LYS A 37 0.97 6.53 -24.38
C LYS A 37 1.07 5.52 -23.22
N GLN A 38 0.42 4.36 -23.34
CA GLN A 38 0.52 3.30 -22.33
C GLN A 38 1.88 2.60 -22.41
N LEU A 39 2.37 2.32 -23.61
CA LEU A 39 3.70 1.74 -23.82
C LEU A 39 4.85 2.68 -23.40
N ALA A 40 4.64 3.99 -23.56
CA ALA A 40 5.58 5.01 -23.09
C ALA A 40 5.46 5.31 -21.59
N THR A 41 4.47 4.73 -20.90
CA THR A 41 4.38 4.86 -19.45
C THR A 41 5.54 4.09 -18.83
N PRO A 42 6.37 4.73 -17.98
CA PRO A 42 7.49 4.03 -17.36
C PRO A 42 6.97 2.82 -16.59
N SER A 43 7.49 1.64 -16.91
CA SER A 43 7.26 0.45 -16.09
C SER A 43 7.88 0.70 -14.71
N ALA A 44 7.20 0.26 -13.64
CA ALA A 44 7.79 0.28 -12.30
C ALA A 44 9.19 -0.36 -12.36
N HIS A 45 10.19 0.33 -11.83
CA HIS A 45 11.59 -0.08 -11.97
C HIS A 45 11.86 -1.45 -11.30
N THR A 46 10.98 -1.89 -10.41
CA THR A 46 11.03 -3.18 -9.73
C THR A 46 9.65 -3.84 -9.80
N GLN A 47 9.59 -5.01 -10.44
CA GLN A 47 8.43 -5.90 -10.35
C GLN A 47 8.49 -6.61 -9.00
N GLN A 48 7.65 -6.23 -8.04
CA GLN A 48 7.53 -6.95 -6.77
C GLN A 48 6.49 -8.06 -6.92
N LYS A 49 6.96 -9.29 -7.16
CA LYS A 49 6.12 -10.48 -7.13
C LYS A 49 6.64 -11.42 -6.05
N SER A 50 5.80 -11.72 -5.06
CA SER A 50 6.05 -12.82 -4.13
C SER A 50 5.79 -14.17 -4.82
N LEU A 51 6.58 -15.20 -4.50
CA LEU A 51 6.55 -16.47 -5.22
C LEU A 51 5.60 -17.51 -4.58
N HIS A 52 5.47 -17.49 -3.26
CA HIS A 52 4.63 -18.40 -2.47
C HIS A 52 4.29 -17.74 -1.12
N PRO A 53 3.34 -18.30 -0.34
CA PRO A 53 3.07 -17.83 1.02
C PRO A 53 4.35 -17.80 1.85
N ASN A 54 4.47 -16.78 2.71
CA ASN A 54 5.62 -16.50 3.55
C ASN A 54 6.92 -16.13 2.82
N HIS A 55 6.86 -15.76 1.52
CA HIS A 55 8.05 -15.32 0.77
C HIS A 55 8.49 -13.89 1.12
N VAL A 56 7.54 -12.96 1.23
CA VAL A 56 7.81 -11.55 1.55
C VAL A 56 6.71 -11.05 2.48
N TRP A 57 7.11 -10.48 3.60
CA TRP A 57 6.21 -9.89 4.58
C TRP A 57 6.42 -8.38 4.57
N GLN A 58 5.31 -7.65 4.67
CA GLN A 58 5.30 -6.21 4.80
C GLN A 58 4.83 -5.86 6.20
N VAL A 59 5.53 -4.91 6.84
CA VAL A 59 5.18 -4.43 8.18
C VAL A 59 4.94 -2.94 8.11
N ASP A 60 3.79 -2.52 8.60
CA ASP A 60 3.41 -1.11 8.73
C ASP A 60 3.09 -0.79 10.20
N ALA A 61 3.64 0.31 10.68
CA ALA A 61 3.44 0.79 12.05
C ALA A 61 2.71 2.14 12.00
N SER A 62 1.63 2.26 12.78
CA SER A 62 0.79 3.45 12.79
C SER A 62 0.40 3.83 14.21
N VAL A 63 0.45 5.13 14.49
CA VAL A 63 0.04 5.67 15.79
C VAL A 63 -1.48 5.74 15.83
N CYS A 64 -2.09 5.13 16.84
CA CYS A 64 -3.53 5.18 17.05
C CYS A 64 -3.97 6.52 17.64
N VAL A 65 -5.09 7.06 17.15
CA VAL A 65 -5.73 8.27 17.71
C VAL A 65 -6.62 7.94 18.92
N LEU A 66 -6.95 6.65 19.09
CA LEU A 66 -7.66 6.09 20.24
C LEU A 66 -6.64 5.73 21.33
N PHE A 67 -6.71 6.39 22.48
CA PHE A 67 -5.84 6.12 23.63
C PHE A 67 -6.60 5.36 24.71
N TYR A 68 -5.94 4.40 25.33
CA TYR A 68 -6.36 3.78 26.58
C TYR A 68 -5.73 4.55 27.74
N LEU A 69 -6.53 4.94 28.73
CA LEU A 69 -6.00 5.53 29.96
C LEU A 69 -5.50 4.41 30.89
N PRO A 70 -4.38 4.61 31.61
CA PRO A 70 -3.81 3.59 32.50
C PRO A 70 -4.70 3.19 33.70
N LYS A 71 -5.88 3.82 33.88
CA LYS A 71 -6.78 3.58 35.03
C LYS A 71 -8.29 3.56 34.71
N GLY A 72 -8.74 3.45 33.45
CA GLY A 72 -10.18 3.64 33.20
C GLY A 72 -10.81 3.23 31.86
N GLY A 73 -10.08 2.52 30.98
CA GLY A 73 -10.64 2.04 29.70
C GLY A 73 -10.46 2.99 28.51
N MET A 74 -11.12 2.66 27.39
CA MET A 74 -10.98 3.32 26.08
C MET A 74 -11.62 4.71 26.09
N GLN A 75 -10.85 5.77 25.83
CA GLN A 75 -11.37 7.12 25.64
C GLN A 75 -10.83 7.77 24.36
N VAL A 76 -11.72 8.37 23.57
CA VAL A 76 -11.33 9.18 22.41
C VAL A 76 -10.77 10.50 22.92
N MET A 77 -9.51 10.82 22.59
CA MET A 77 -8.94 12.13 22.88
C MET A 77 -9.22 13.11 21.74
N ASP A 78 -9.60 14.33 22.10
CA ASP A 78 -9.90 15.42 21.15
C ASP A 78 -8.66 15.77 20.31
N GLU A 79 -8.81 15.79 18.98
CA GLU A 79 -7.76 16.04 17.98
C GLU A 79 -6.96 17.33 18.26
N LYS A 80 -7.60 18.33 18.89
CA LYS A 80 -6.98 19.60 19.30
C LYS A 80 -5.88 19.45 20.35
N LYS A 81 -5.90 18.38 21.15
CA LYS A 81 -4.81 18.07 22.11
C LYS A 81 -3.59 17.46 21.41
N PHE A 82 -3.77 16.91 20.20
CA PHE A 82 -2.73 16.30 19.37
C PHE A 82 -2.19 17.25 18.29
N TYR A 83 -2.36 18.56 18.47
CA TYR A 83 -1.90 19.55 17.51
C TYR A 83 -0.36 19.61 17.50
N LYS A 84 0.25 19.30 16.35
CA LYS A 84 1.72 19.23 16.13
C LYS A 84 2.49 20.46 16.61
N ASN A 85 1.82 21.61 16.73
CA ASN A 85 2.43 22.89 17.13
C ASN A 85 2.53 23.11 18.66
N LYS A 86 2.15 22.13 19.50
CA LYS A 86 2.30 22.20 20.97
C LYS A 86 3.17 21.05 21.52
N PRO A 87 4.51 21.12 21.40
CA PRO A 87 5.42 20.02 21.74
C PRO A 87 5.37 19.60 23.22
N ALA A 88 4.96 20.49 24.13
CA ALA A 88 4.83 20.18 25.56
C ALA A 88 3.73 19.16 25.88
N ASN A 89 2.67 19.10 25.07
CA ASN A 89 1.60 18.12 25.26
C ASN A 89 1.98 16.76 24.69
N VAL A 90 2.73 16.74 23.58
CA VAL A 90 3.19 15.49 22.93
C VAL A 90 4.09 14.68 23.87
N LYS A 91 5.03 15.32 24.58
CA LYS A 91 5.90 14.66 25.57
C LYS A 91 5.17 14.04 26.75
N LYS A 92 4.04 14.62 27.18
CA LYS A 92 3.24 14.07 28.30
C LYS A 92 2.50 12.79 27.91
N ILE A 93 2.15 12.67 26.63
CA ILE A 93 1.32 11.58 26.10
C ILE A 93 2.19 10.51 25.43
N GLU A 94 3.49 10.74 25.26
CA GLU A 94 4.41 9.87 24.55
C GLU A 94 4.44 8.44 25.11
N ASN A 95 4.37 8.29 26.44
CA ASN A 95 4.32 6.99 27.12
C ASN A 95 2.92 6.33 27.08
N ASP A 96 1.87 7.10 26.80
CA ASP A 96 0.49 6.60 26.73
C ASP A 96 0.10 6.20 25.30
N ARG A 97 0.98 6.40 24.31
CA ARG A 97 0.69 6.08 22.90
C ARG A 97 0.49 4.59 22.70
N VAL A 98 -0.48 4.28 21.86
CA VAL A 98 -0.70 2.94 21.34
C VAL A 98 -0.27 2.93 19.89
N ILE A 99 0.61 2.00 19.55
CA ILE A 99 1.07 1.76 18.19
C ILE A 99 0.41 0.48 17.70
N ARG A 100 -0.22 0.57 16.54
CA ARG A 100 -0.76 -0.57 15.82
C ARG A 100 0.28 -1.01 14.79
N TYR A 101 0.72 -2.24 14.92
CA TYR A 101 1.53 -2.91 13.92
C TYR A 101 0.66 -3.85 13.10
N VAL A 102 0.82 -3.78 11.78
CA VAL A 102 0.16 -4.68 10.83
C VAL A 102 1.23 -5.39 10.02
N MET A 103 1.25 -6.71 10.10
CA MET A 103 2.07 -7.54 9.23
C MET A 103 1.19 -8.19 8.17
N THR A 104 1.60 -8.11 6.91
CA THR A 104 0.88 -8.72 5.78
C THR A 104 1.82 -9.61 5.00
N ASP A 105 1.44 -10.88 4.79
CA ASP A 105 2.11 -11.74 3.82
C ASP A 105 1.72 -11.29 2.40
N HIS A 106 2.70 -10.82 1.63
CA HIS A 106 2.47 -10.20 0.32
C HIS A 106 1.88 -11.18 -0.70
N TYR A 107 2.05 -12.49 -0.52
CA TYR A 107 1.49 -13.50 -1.42
C TYR A 107 0.06 -13.89 -1.07
N SER A 108 -0.18 -14.36 0.15
CA SER A 108 -1.49 -14.89 0.57
C SER A 108 -2.47 -13.79 1.00
N GLY A 109 -1.97 -12.59 1.30
CA GLY A 109 -2.78 -11.54 1.91
C GLY A 109 -3.16 -11.83 3.36
N SER A 110 -2.52 -12.79 4.03
CA SER A 110 -2.72 -13.05 5.45
C SER A 110 -2.28 -11.85 6.27
N ILE A 111 -3.11 -11.41 7.21
CA ILE A 111 -2.89 -10.21 8.02
C ILE A 111 -2.77 -10.59 9.50
N TYR A 112 -1.75 -10.06 10.14
CA TYR A 112 -1.55 -10.10 11.58
C TYR A 112 -1.59 -8.68 12.12
N VAL A 113 -2.29 -8.46 13.24
CA VAL A 113 -2.40 -7.14 13.88
C VAL A 113 -2.15 -7.26 15.36
N GLU A 114 -1.34 -6.34 15.89
CA GLU A 114 -1.08 -6.24 17.33
C GLU A 114 -0.96 -4.77 17.76
N TYR A 115 -1.45 -4.49 18.96
CA TYR A 115 -1.42 -3.15 19.56
C TYR A 115 -0.45 -3.17 20.74
N VAL A 116 0.55 -2.28 20.69
CA VAL A 116 1.57 -2.20 21.73
C VAL A 116 1.52 -0.81 22.38
N TYR A 117 1.67 -0.78 23.70
CA TYR A 117 1.78 0.45 24.48
C TYR A 117 3.20 1.00 24.45
N GLY A 118 3.32 2.32 24.42
CA GLY A 118 4.58 3.05 24.49
C GLY A 118 5.02 3.62 23.14
N SER A 119 6.33 3.88 23.04
CA SER A 119 6.94 4.46 21.85
C SER A 119 7.33 3.40 20.81
N GLU A 120 7.60 3.85 19.59
CA GLU A 120 8.13 2.99 18.53
C GLU A 120 9.54 2.53 18.93
N SER A 121 9.73 1.22 19.08
CA SER A 121 10.99 0.62 19.50
C SER A 121 11.31 -0.61 18.67
N SER A 122 12.61 -0.93 18.57
CA SER A 122 13.09 -2.16 17.94
C SER A 122 12.56 -3.41 18.65
N GLU A 123 12.42 -3.32 19.96
CA GLU A 123 11.93 -4.37 20.84
C GLU A 123 10.49 -4.73 20.49
N ASN A 124 9.61 -3.72 20.34
CA ASN A 124 8.23 -3.92 19.94
C ASN A 124 8.13 -4.57 18.55
N LEU A 125 8.97 -4.16 17.61
CA LEU A 125 8.99 -4.75 16.26
C LEU A 125 9.43 -6.22 16.28
N ILE A 126 10.46 -6.56 17.07
CA ILE A 126 10.94 -7.94 17.21
C ILE A 126 9.88 -8.80 17.89
N GLU A 127 9.27 -8.33 18.97
CA GLU A 127 8.24 -9.06 19.71
C GLU A 127 7.03 -9.39 18.82
N ILE A 128 6.54 -8.41 18.06
CA ILE A 128 5.43 -8.59 17.12
C ILE A 128 5.81 -9.57 16.01
N PHE A 129 7.03 -9.48 15.47
CA PHE A 129 7.51 -10.46 14.51
C PHE A 129 7.50 -11.88 15.08
N LEU A 130 8.02 -12.06 16.30
CA LEU A 130 8.02 -13.35 16.99
C LEU A 130 6.61 -13.87 17.25
N ASN A 131 5.66 -13.00 17.61
CA ASN A 131 4.27 -13.38 17.82
C ASN A 131 3.55 -13.74 16.51
N ALA A 132 3.92 -13.08 15.39
CA ALA A 132 3.30 -13.30 14.09
C ALA A 132 3.76 -14.57 13.38
N ILE A 133 5.00 -15.02 13.60
CA ILE A 133 5.53 -16.26 13.01
C ILE A 133 5.12 -17.53 13.79
N GLN A 134 4.62 -17.37 15.01
CA GLN A 134 4.17 -18.49 15.82
C GLN A 134 2.92 -19.13 15.23
N ARG A 135 2.88 -20.47 15.27
CA ARG A 135 1.72 -21.23 14.79
C ARG A 135 0.57 -21.04 15.77
N ARG A 136 -0.46 -20.31 15.34
CA ARG A 136 -1.69 -20.14 16.10
C ARG A 136 -2.62 -21.32 15.91
N SER A 137 -3.24 -21.75 17.01
CA SER A 137 -4.37 -22.67 16.95
C SER A 137 -5.63 -21.88 16.56
N ALA A 138 -6.66 -22.54 16.03
CA ALA A 138 -7.91 -21.86 15.65
C ALA A 138 -8.75 -21.41 16.88
N GLN A 139 -8.22 -21.51 18.10
CA GLN A 139 -8.96 -21.40 19.35
C GLN A 139 -8.60 -20.19 20.22
N GLU A 140 -7.84 -19.23 19.68
CA GLU A 140 -7.43 -18.01 20.40
C GLU A 140 -8.13 -16.76 19.89
#